data_AF-A0AAQ0XW61-F1
#
_entry.id   AF-A0AAQ0XW61-F1
#
_cell.length_a   1.000
_cell.length_b   1.000
_cell.length_c   1.000
_cell.angle_alpha   90.00
_cell.angle_beta   90.00
_cell.angle_gamma   90.00
#
_symmetry.space_group_name_H-M   'P 1'
#
loop_
_entity.id
_entity.type
_entity.pdbx_description
1 polymer ?
#
loop_
_entity_poly.entity_id
_entity_poly.type
_entity_poly.pdbx_seq_one_letter_code
_entity_poly.pdbx_strand_id
1 'polypeptide(L)'
;MPLPDFKSSEPFTLGIELELQVVNPPGYDLSQDSSALIAAVKGDIKGGEVKHDITESMLEIATGVCQNIDQAAAQFSVMQQSILRAAAEQHIQICGGGTHPFQKWQRQEVCDDERYNVTLERFGYLILQATVFGQHVHVGCRTGDDAIYLLHGLSRFVPHFIALAAASPYMQGTDTKFSSSRLNIFSGFPDNGQMPWVNSWQEFEGLFRRLSSTSMIDSIKDLHWDIRPSPHFGTVEVRVMDTPLTLGHAINIAGLIQATSHWLLTARPYKHQERDFLLYRFNRFQACRYGLEGILTDVHTGEHKTVAEDIAWLLEQVAPSAEKLGATSAVNEIALLLKQGKSEAQRMREFIADGGSLISLVQKHCELWATSP
;
A
#
# COMPACT_ATOMS: atom_id res chain seq x y z
N MET A 1 25.73 -9.88 -1.26
CA MET A 1 25.54 -11.12 -0.46
C MET A 1 24.52 -12.01 -1.16
N PRO A 2 24.58 -13.35 -1.03
CA PRO A 2 23.51 -14.20 -1.55
C PRO A 2 22.19 -13.89 -0.82
N LEU A 3 21.05 -14.04 -1.51
CA LEU A 3 19.75 -13.99 -0.86
C LEU A 3 19.66 -15.09 0.20
N PRO A 4 18.98 -14.84 1.33
CA PRO A 4 18.67 -15.91 2.27
C PRO A 4 17.72 -16.92 1.60
N ASP A 5 17.77 -18.16 2.07
CA ASP A 5 16.78 -19.17 1.71
C ASP A 5 15.36 -18.65 1.99
N PHE A 6 14.41 -19.02 1.13
CA PHE A 6 13.03 -18.61 1.31
C PHE A 6 12.46 -19.27 2.57
N LYS A 7 12.18 -18.48 3.61
CA LYS A 7 11.54 -18.94 4.84
C LYS A 7 10.18 -19.53 4.52
N SER A 8 9.91 -20.75 4.98
CA SER A 8 8.58 -21.33 4.82
C SER A 8 7.61 -20.67 5.81
N SER A 9 6.53 -20.11 5.28
CA SER A 9 5.44 -19.53 6.07
C SER A 9 4.17 -20.35 5.91
N GLU A 10 3.28 -20.24 6.90
CA GLU A 10 1.93 -20.75 6.76
C GLU A 10 1.23 -20.01 5.58
N PRO A 11 0.69 -20.73 4.59
CA PRO A 11 0.03 -20.10 3.46
C PRO A 11 -1.07 -19.12 3.89
N PHE A 12 -1.14 -18.00 3.18
CA PHE A 12 -2.25 -17.05 3.26
C PHE A 12 -2.36 -16.28 4.59
N THR A 13 -1.41 -16.43 5.52
CA THR A 13 -1.30 -15.50 6.65
C THR A 13 -1.02 -14.09 6.16
N LEU A 14 -1.52 -13.10 6.88
CA LEU A 14 -1.39 -11.68 6.56
C LEU A 14 -0.40 -10.97 7.49
N GLY A 15 0.34 -10.02 6.95
CA GLY A 15 0.95 -8.92 7.69
C GLY A 15 0.57 -7.62 6.99
N ILE A 16 0.10 -6.62 7.73
CA ILE A 16 -0.37 -5.35 7.16
C ILE A 16 0.41 -4.22 7.78
N GLU A 17 0.96 -3.35 6.95
CA GLU A 17 1.66 -2.12 7.33
C GLU A 17 0.87 -0.91 6.80
N LEU A 18 0.71 0.12 7.63
CA LEU A 18 0.09 1.38 7.26
C LEU A 18 1.02 2.53 7.66
N GLU A 19 1.45 3.31 6.67
CA GLU A 19 2.17 4.56 6.86
C GLU A 19 1.14 5.67 7.10
N LEU A 20 1.07 6.23 8.30
CA LEU A 20 0.09 7.24 8.69
C LEU A 20 0.73 8.63 8.73
N GLN A 21 -0.10 9.64 8.45
CA GLN A 21 0.28 11.05 8.52
C GLN A 21 0.13 11.54 9.96
N VAL A 22 1.21 12.10 10.52
CA VAL A 22 1.16 12.83 11.79
C VAL A 22 1.05 14.32 11.48
N VAL A 23 -0.03 14.97 11.93
CA VAL A 23 -0.32 16.37 11.59
C VAL A 23 -0.49 17.22 12.85
N ASN A 24 -0.14 18.52 12.74
CA ASN A 24 -0.16 19.46 13.86
C ASN A 24 -1.28 20.51 13.71
N PRO A 25 -2.38 20.42 14.49
CA PRO A 25 -3.39 21.48 14.57
C PRO A 25 -2.84 22.81 15.13
N PRO A 26 -3.49 23.95 14.83
CA PRO A 26 -4.65 24.11 13.96
C PRO A 26 -4.29 24.26 12.48
N GLY A 27 -2.99 24.24 12.14
CA GLY A 27 -2.52 24.40 10.76
C GLY A 27 -2.65 23.12 9.92
N TYR A 28 -2.67 21.96 10.57
CA TYR A 28 -2.74 20.63 9.96
C TYR A 28 -1.65 20.37 8.92
N ASP A 29 -0.48 21.00 9.05
CA ASP A 29 0.71 20.61 8.28
C ASP A 29 1.34 19.37 8.93
N LEU A 30 2.21 18.65 8.21
CA LEU A 30 2.88 17.48 8.78
C LEU A 30 3.74 17.90 9.99
N SER A 31 3.54 17.19 11.11
CA SER A 31 4.30 17.33 12.34
C SER A 31 5.74 16.80 12.17
N GLN A 32 6.64 17.16 13.08
CA GLN A 32 7.98 16.61 13.20
C GLN A 32 8.15 15.85 14.54
N ASP A 33 7.04 15.41 15.14
CA ASP A 33 6.97 14.88 16.50
C ASP A 33 6.66 13.37 16.53
N SER A 34 6.78 12.65 15.41
CA SER A 34 6.49 11.21 15.35
C SER A 34 7.31 10.42 16.38
N SER A 35 8.55 10.85 16.65
CA SER A 35 9.45 10.25 17.64
C SER A 35 8.87 10.25 19.05
N ALA A 36 8.32 11.39 19.47
CA ALA A 36 7.71 11.52 20.78
C ALA A 36 6.45 10.65 20.89
N LEU A 37 5.67 10.56 19.80
CA LEU A 37 4.47 9.72 19.76
C LEU A 37 4.81 8.23 19.85
N ILE A 38 5.81 7.78 19.09
CA ILE A 38 6.27 6.38 19.07
C ILE A 38 6.81 5.98 20.45
N ALA A 39 7.62 6.84 21.08
CA ALA A 39 8.13 6.60 22.42
C ALA A 39 7.00 6.45 23.46
N ALA A 40 5.92 7.23 23.32
CA ALA A 40 4.78 7.20 24.23
C ALA A 40 3.96 5.91 24.12
N VAL A 41 3.84 5.32 22.92
CA VAL A 41 3.01 4.12 22.71
C VAL A 41 3.78 2.80 22.82
N LYS A 42 5.12 2.82 22.76
CA LYS A 42 5.96 1.62 22.67
C LYS A 42 5.68 0.55 23.75
N GLY A 43 5.29 0.95 24.96
CA GLY A 43 4.96 0.04 26.06
C GLY A 43 3.58 -0.61 25.98
N ASP A 44 2.65 -0.01 25.23
CA ASP A 44 1.23 -0.39 25.21
C ASP A 44 0.87 -1.33 24.05
N ILE A 45 1.67 -1.33 22.99
CA ILE A 45 1.42 -2.10 21.77
C ILE A 45 1.74 -3.58 21.99
N LYS A 46 0.73 -4.45 21.85
CA LYS A 46 0.86 -5.91 21.96
C LYS A 46 0.46 -6.57 20.64
N GLY A 47 1.36 -7.41 20.10
CA GLY A 47 1.07 -8.25 18.93
C GLY A 47 1.23 -7.57 17.57
N GLY A 48 1.76 -6.35 17.54
CA GLY A 48 2.15 -5.60 16.35
C GLY A 48 3.34 -4.69 16.67
N GLU A 49 3.65 -3.77 15.77
CA GLU A 49 4.75 -2.83 15.91
C GLU A 49 4.29 -1.42 15.51
N VAL A 50 4.83 -0.43 16.21
CA VAL A 50 4.72 0.98 15.84
C VAL A 50 6.15 1.48 15.73
N LYS A 51 6.53 1.98 14.56
CA LYS A 51 7.90 2.38 14.26
C LYS A 51 7.93 3.62 13.39
N HIS A 52 9.11 4.20 13.31
CA HIS A 52 9.40 5.19 12.30
C HIS A 52 9.58 4.51 10.95
N ASP A 53 9.19 5.24 9.90
CA ASP A 53 9.88 5.09 8.63
C ASP A 53 10.98 6.16 8.53
N ILE A 54 11.18 6.76 7.36
CA ILE A 54 12.30 7.67 7.10
C ILE A 54 12.06 9.08 7.67
N THR A 55 10.81 9.53 7.81
CA THR A 55 10.49 10.94 8.12
C THR A 55 9.83 11.12 9.49
N GLU A 56 10.12 12.24 10.17
CA GLU A 56 9.54 12.59 11.48
C GLU A 56 8.04 12.94 11.43
N SER A 57 7.47 12.94 10.23
CA SER A 57 6.07 13.18 9.92
C SER A 57 5.24 11.92 9.69
N MET A 58 5.87 10.75 9.74
CA MET A 58 5.24 9.47 9.44
C MET A 58 5.24 8.56 10.65
N LEU A 59 4.09 7.94 10.90
CA LEU A 59 3.92 6.88 11.88
C LEU A 59 3.59 5.59 11.13
N GLU A 60 4.50 4.61 11.13
CA GLU A 60 4.18 3.30 10.58
C GLU A 60 3.58 2.40 11.68
N ILE A 61 2.41 1.83 11.41
CA ILE A 61 1.80 0.79 12.23
C ILE A 61 1.76 -0.53 11.47
N ALA A 62 2.16 -1.61 12.12
CA ALA A 62 2.22 -2.93 11.51
C ALA A 62 1.56 -3.99 12.41
N THR A 63 0.77 -4.87 11.81
CA THR A 63 0.27 -6.06 12.53
C THR A 63 1.40 -7.07 12.75
N GLY A 64 1.19 -7.99 13.69
CA GLY A 64 1.90 -9.25 13.66
C GLY A 64 1.46 -10.13 12.47
N VAL A 65 1.84 -11.40 12.51
CA VAL A 65 1.33 -12.38 11.53
C VAL A 65 -0.09 -12.80 11.93
N CYS A 66 -1.06 -12.43 11.11
CA CYS A 66 -2.48 -12.69 11.31
C CYS A 66 -2.97 -13.85 10.43
N GLN A 67 -3.91 -14.64 10.94
CA GLN A 67 -4.53 -15.75 10.20
C GLN A 67 -5.67 -15.28 9.30
N ASN A 68 -6.36 -14.22 9.70
CA ASN A 68 -7.50 -13.64 9.00
C ASN A 68 -7.62 -12.14 9.28
N ILE A 69 -8.55 -11.51 8.58
CA ILE A 69 -8.80 -10.07 8.68
C ILE A 69 -9.36 -9.65 10.04
N ASP A 70 -10.10 -10.51 10.74
CA ASP A 70 -10.65 -10.20 12.07
C ASP A 70 -9.53 -10.04 13.11
N GLN A 71 -8.51 -10.89 13.05
CA GLN A 71 -7.33 -10.77 13.90
C GLN A 71 -6.55 -9.48 13.60
N ALA A 72 -6.40 -9.13 12.32
CA ALA A 72 -5.75 -7.89 11.92
C ALA A 72 -6.54 -6.66 12.40
N ALA A 73 -7.87 -6.68 12.26
CA ALA A 73 -8.77 -5.64 12.75
C ALA A 73 -8.63 -5.44 14.26
N ALA A 74 -8.63 -6.52 15.04
CA ALA A 74 -8.47 -6.46 16.48
C ALA A 74 -7.12 -5.85 16.89
N GLN A 75 -6.02 -6.24 16.22
CA GLN A 75 -4.70 -5.67 16.51
C GLN A 75 -4.65 -4.17 16.17
N PHE A 76 -5.14 -3.78 15.00
CA PHE A 76 -5.15 -2.36 14.62
C PHE A 76 -6.05 -1.51 15.51
N SER A 77 -7.21 -2.01 15.93
CA SER A 77 -8.10 -1.26 16.84
C SER A 77 -7.42 -0.94 18.17
N VAL A 78 -6.67 -1.89 18.75
CA VAL A 78 -5.89 -1.66 19.99
C VAL A 78 -4.76 -0.65 19.76
N MET A 79 -4.05 -0.75 18.63
CA MET A 79 -2.99 0.20 18.28
C MET A 79 -3.56 1.61 18.09
N GLN A 80 -4.65 1.74 17.34
CA GLN A 80 -5.32 3.01 17.05
C GLN A 80 -5.78 3.71 18.33
N GLN A 81 -6.42 2.99 19.27
CA GLN A 81 -6.84 3.59 20.55
C GLN A 81 -5.65 4.13 21.35
N SER A 82 -4.54 3.38 21.39
CA SER A 82 -3.32 3.79 22.11
C SER A 82 -2.69 5.02 21.45
N ILE A 83 -2.61 5.02 20.12
CA ILE A 83 -2.08 6.12 19.31
C ILE A 83 -2.93 7.38 19.45
N LEU A 84 -4.26 7.28 19.34
CA LEU A 84 -5.15 8.43 19.45
C LEU A 84 -5.09 9.08 20.83
N ARG A 85 -4.95 8.27 21.90
CA ARG A 85 -4.74 8.78 23.25
C ARG A 85 -3.42 9.56 23.37
N ALA A 86 -2.31 8.96 22.92
CA ALA A 86 -1.00 9.60 22.97
C ALA A 86 -0.92 10.86 22.09
N ALA A 87 -1.55 10.83 20.91
CA ALA A 87 -1.65 11.98 20.01
C ALA A 87 -2.42 13.14 20.68
N ALA A 88 -3.52 12.84 21.39
CA ALA A 88 -4.28 13.85 22.12
C ALA A 88 -3.47 14.51 23.25
N GLU A 89 -2.65 13.74 23.98
CA GLU A 89 -1.74 14.25 25.02
C GLU A 89 -0.65 15.16 24.46
N GLN A 90 -0.22 14.92 23.21
CA GLN A 90 0.81 15.69 22.51
C GLN A 90 0.23 16.79 21.61
N HIS A 91 -1.10 16.99 21.61
CA HIS A 91 -1.80 17.97 20.78
C HIS A 91 -1.59 17.81 19.26
N ILE A 92 -1.32 16.58 18.80
CA ILE A 92 -1.21 16.21 17.38
C ILE A 92 -2.41 15.33 16.97
N GLN A 93 -2.58 15.13 15.66
CA GLN A 93 -3.62 14.25 15.12
C GLN A 93 -3.06 13.32 14.05
N ILE A 94 -3.82 12.26 13.73
CA ILE A 94 -3.43 11.18 12.83
C ILE A 94 -4.46 11.04 11.73
N CYS A 95 -4.02 10.91 10.49
CA CYS A 95 -4.88 10.55 9.38
C CYS A 95 -4.20 9.67 8.35
N GLY A 96 -5.01 9.01 7.51
CA GLY A 96 -4.53 8.32 6.31
C GLY A 96 -4.47 9.24 5.08
N GLY A 97 -4.47 8.62 3.89
CA GLY A 97 -4.33 9.27 2.59
C GLY A 97 -2.93 9.10 2.02
N GLY A 98 -2.81 8.94 0.70
CA GLY A 98 -1.54 8.58 0.05
C GLY A 98 -0.50 9.71 -0.04
N THR A 99 -0.97 10.95 0.05
CA THR A 99 -0.16 12.17 0.05
C THR A 99 -0.75 13.17 1.05
N HIS A 100 0.10 14.01 1.63
CA HIS A 100 -0.39 15.18 2.34
C HIS A 100 -0.83 16.26 1.31
N PRO A 101 -2.07 16.79 1.36
CA PRO A 101 -2.63 17.58 0.26
C PRO A 101 -1.86 18.87 -0.08
N PHE A 102 -1.21 19.50 0.91
CA PHE A 102 -0.53 20.80 0.75
C PHE A 102 0.89 20.85 1.29
N GLN A 103 1.45 19.72 1.75
CA GLN A 103 2.82 19.69 2.27
C GLN A 103 3.81 20.12 1.19
N LYS A 104 4.86 20.82 1.60
CA LYS A 104 6.03 21.10 0.77
C LYS A 104 7.24 20.33 1.29
N TRP A 105 7.95 19.64 0.41
CA TRP A 105 9.11 18.81 0.77
C TRP A 105 10.25 19.63 1.41
N GLN A 106 10.38 20.91 1.06
CA GLN A 106 11.43 21.78 1.63
C GLN A 106 11.32 22.00 3.14
N ARG A 107 10.20 21.61 3.75
CA ARG A 107 9.91 21.83 5.18
C ARG A 107 9.98 20.55 6.01
N GLN A 108 10.35 19.42 5.40
CA GLN A 108 10.45 18.15 6.12
C GLN A 108 11.80 18.07 6.83
N GLU A 109 11.76 17.74 8.13
CA GLU A 109 12.93 17.25 8.84
C GLU A 109 12.99 15.73 8.67
N VAL A 110 14.21 15.23 8.56
CA VAL A 110 14.46 13.82 8.34
C VAL A 110 15.03 13.24 9.62
N CYS A 111 14.60 12.03 9.98
CA CYS A 111 15.17 11.30 11.10
C CYS A 111 16.69 11.18 10.90
N ASP A 112 17.46 11.30 11.98
CA ASP A 112 18.92 11.13 11.96
C ASP A 112 19.27 9.63 11.77
N ASP A 113 19.16 9.15 10.54
CA ASP A 113 19.42 7.77 10.12
C ASP A 113 20.50 7.74 9.02
N GLU A 114 21.58 6.98 9.28
CA GLU A 114 22.69 6.78 8.34
C GLU A 114 22.21 6.23 6.97
N ARG A 115 21.17 5.39 6.96
CA ARG A 115 20.59 4.85 5.72
C ARG A 115 19.91 5.93 4.88
N TYR A 116 19.32 6.94 5.53
CA TYR A 116 18.72 8.06 4.80
C TYR A 116 19.78 8.88 4.07
N ASN A 117 20.88 9.21 4.74
CA ASN A 117 21.96 10.02 4.16
C ASN A 117 22.53 9.36 2.89
N VAL A 118 22.71 8.03 2.92
CA VAL A 118 23.12 7.25 1.73
C VAL A 118 22.09 7.35 0.60
N THR A 119 20.80 7.30 0.93
CA THR A 119 19.70 7.38 -0.04
C THR A 119 19.60 8.78 -0.66
N LEU A 120 19.79 9.83 0.15
CA LEU A 120 19.84 11.21 -0.31
C LEU A 120 21.01 11.46 -1.27
N GLU A 121 22.19 10.93 -0.97
CA GLU A 121 23.34 11.01 -1.88
C GLU A 121 23.05 10.31 -3.22
N ARG A 122 22.38 9.15 -3.19
CA ARG A 122 22.06 8.36 -4.40
C ARG A 122 20.98 8.99 -5.27
N PHE A 123 19.91 9.53 -4.68
CA PHE A 123 18.69 9.93 -5.42
C PHE A 123 18.42 11.44 -5.43
N GLY A 124 19.15 12.22 -4.64
CA GLY A 124 19.04 13.67 -4.60
C GLY A 124 17.61 14.14 -4.32
N TYR A 125 17.10 15.08 -5.13
CA TYR A 125 15.79 15.68 -4.90
C TYR A 125 14.61 14.68 -4.99
N LEU A 126 14.80 13.50 -5.58
CA LEU A 126 13.75 12.50 -5.71
C LEU A 126 13.30 11.96 -4.35
N ILE A 127 14.24 11.69 -3.43
CA ILE A 127 13.88 11.20 -2.08
C ILE A 127 13.24 12.30 -1.24
N LEU A 128 13.55 13.57 -1.52
CA LEU A 128 12.91 14.70 -0.83
C LEU A 128 11.41 14.77 -1.15
N GLN A 129 11.00 14.34 -2.35
CA GLN A 129 9.59 14.27 -2.73
C GLN A 129 8.88 13.02 -2.20
N ALA A 130 9.61 12.06 -1.62
CA ALA A 130 9.11 10.74 -1.28
C ALA A 130 8.36 10.64 0.07
N THR A 131 7.99 11.76 0.70
CA THR A 131 7.04 11.75 1.82
C THR A 131 5.63 11.40 1.32
N VAL A 132 5.41 10.11 1.13
CA VAL A 132 4.16 9.50 0.68
C VAL A 132 3.82 8.35 1.60
N PHE A 133 2.54 7.99 1.62
CA PHE A 133 2.00 7.11 2.64
C PHE A 133 1.29 5.93 1.99
N GLY A 134 1.82 4.73 2.22
CA GLY A 134 1.34 3.49 1.64
C GLY A 134 0.71 2.53 2.63
N GLN A 135 -0.17 1.71 2.08
CA GLN A 135 -0.52 0.44 2.68
C GLN A 135 0.33 -0.67 2.03
N HIS A 136 0.96 -1.49 2.85
CA HIS A 136 1.63 -2.72 2.40
C HIS A 136 0.93 -3.95 2.96
N VAL A 137 0.76 -4.97 2.13
CA VAL A 137 0.14 -6.24 2.53
C VAL A 137 1.05 -7.40 2.17
N HIS A 138 1.51 -8.11 3.19
CA HIS A 138 2.28 -9.33 3.10
C HIS A 138 1.35 -10.55 3.13
N VAL A 139 1.59 -11.50 2.22
CA VAL A 139 0.90 -12.79 2.18
C VAL A 139 1.90 -13.93 2.30
N GLY A 140 1.73 -14.77 3.33
CA GLY A 140 2.57 -15.95 3.60
C GLY A 140 2.51 -16.99 2.48
N CYS A 141 3.69 -17.50 2.09
CA CYS A 141 3.87 -18.55 1.09
C CYS A 141 4.77 -19.67 1.65
N ARG A 142 4.59 -20.91 1.17
CA ARG A 142 5.42 -22.04 1.63
C ARG A 142 6.79 -22.08 0.99
N THR A 143 6.88 -21.67 -0.27
CA THR A 143 8.06 -21.81 -1.11
C THR A 143 8.28 -20.58 -1.98
N GLY A 144 9.51 -20.40 -2.47
CA GLY A 144 9.84 -19.33 -3.40
C GLY A 144 9.10 -19.44 -4.74
N ASP A 145 8.90 -20.65 -5.27
CA ASP A 145 8.16 -20.84 -6.53
C ASP A 145 6.68 -20.49 -6.40
N ASP A 146 6.08 -20.79 -5.23
CA ASP A 146 4.72 -20.29 -4.91
C ASP A 146 4.70 -18.77 -4.83
N ALA A 147 5.73 -18.15 -4.26
CA ALA A 147 5.84 -16.70 -4.18
C ALA A 147 5.94 -16.06 -5.58
N ILE A 148 6.71 -16.64 -6.51
CA ILE A 148 6.80 -16.16 -7.89
C ILE A 148 5.47 -16.32 -8.63
N TYR A 149 4.81 -17.47 -8.51
CA TYR A 149 3.48 -17.65 -9.10
C TYR A 149 2.47 -16.65 -8.55
N LEU A 150 2.45 -16.47 -7.22
CA LEU A 150 1.53 -15.56 -6.56
C LEU A 150 1.80 -14.12 -6.99
N LEU A 151 3.06 -13.70 -7.05
CA LEU A 151 3.45 -12.37 -7.53
C LEU A 151 2.92 -12.11 -8.93
N HIS A 152 3.09 -13.05 -9.86
CA HIS A 152 2.58 -12.90 -11.24
C HIS A 152 1.06 -12.83 -11.29
N GLY A 153 0.37 -13.64 -10.48
CA GLY A 153 -1.09 -13.61 -10.36
C GLY A 153 -1.60 -12.28 -9.80
N LEU A 154 -1.04 -11.79 -8.69
CA LEU A 154 -1.41 -10.52 -8.07
C LEU A 154 -1.06 -9.33 -8.97
N SER A 155 0.02 -9.41 -9.75
CA SER A 155 0.43 -8.36 -10.67
C SER A 155 -0.63 -8.07 -11.75
N ARG A 156 -1.48 -9.05 -12.10
CA ARG A 156 -2.64 -8.83 -13.00
C ARG A 156 -3.68 -7.89 -12.40
N PHE A 157 -3.73 -7.81 -11.08
CA PHE A 157 -4.72 -7.05 -10.31
C PHE A 157 -4.15 -5.81 -9.61
N VAL A 158 -2.90 -5.43 -9.90
CA VAL A 158 -2.33 -4.17 -9.42
C VAL A 158 -3.20 -2.96 -9.75
N PRO A 159 -3.74 -2.80 -10.97
CA PRO A 159 -4.65 -1.71 -11.28
C PRO A 159 -5.87 -1.66 -10.34
N HIS A 160 -6.42 -2.82 -9.97
CA HIS A 160 -7.56 -2.96 -9.08
C HIS A 160 -7.23 -2.46 -7.68
N PHE A 161 -6.09 -2.89 -7.13
CA PHE A 161 -5.65 -2.47 -5.79
C PHE A 161 -5.38 -0.96 -5.74
N ILE A 162 -4.77 -0.39 -6.77
CA ILE A 162 -4.56 1.06 -6.90
C ILE A 162 -5.90 1.80 -6.91
N ALA A 163 -6.82 1.37 -7.76
CA ALA A 163 -8.11 2.05 -7.93
C ALA A 163 -8.97 2.00 -6.66
N LEU A 164 -8.94 0.88 -5.92
CA LEU A 164 -9.65 0.73 -4.65
C LEU A 164 -9.03 1.56 -3.53
N ALA A 165 -7.70 1.69 -3.50
CA ALA A 165 -6.99 2.44 -2.47
C ALA A 165 -6.85 3.94 -2.77
N ALA A 166 -7.20 4.41 -3.97
CA ALA A 166 -6.87 5.75 -4.45
C ALA A 166 -7.37 6.89 -3.53
N ALA A 167 -6.43 7.56 -2.86
CA ALA A 167 -6.68 8.58 -1.85
C ALA A 167 -5.61 9.69 -1.86
N SER A 168 -5.03 9.99 -3.02
CA SER A 168 -3.99 11.02 -3.17
C SER A 168 -4.19 11.94 -4.40
N PRO A 169 -5.36 12.60 -4.57
CA PRO A 169 -5.57 13.50 -5.72
C PRO A 169 -4.82 14.83 -5.62
N TYR A 170 -4.45 15.27 -4.42
CA TYR A 170 -3.77 16.54 -4.18
C TYR A 170 -2.29 16.32 -3.85
N MET A 171 -1.44 17.21 -4.36
CA MET A 171 -0.01 17.22 -4.06
C MET A 171 0.49 18.67 -4.05
N GLN A 172 1.20 19.06 -2.99
CA GLN A 172 1.77 20.40 -2.81
C GLN A 172 0.78 21.56 -3.04
N GLY A 173 -0.49 21.36 -2.68
CA GLY A 173 -1.55 22.36 -2.75
C GLY A 173 -2.31 22.38 -4.07
N THR A 174 -1.99 21.48 -5.00
CA THR A 174 -2.56 21.44 -6.35
C THR A 174 -3.28 20.12 -6.60
N ASP A 175 -4.45 20.17 -7.24
CA ASP A 175 -5.12 18.97 -7.77
C ASP A 175 -4.30 18.42 -8.95
N THR A 176 -3.69 17.25 -8.74
CA THR A 176 -2.84 16.57 -9.74
C THR A 176 -3.63 16.06 -10.93
N LYS A 177 -4.97 15.99 -10.80
CA LYS A 177 -5.89 15.29 -11.71
C LYS A 177 -5.74 13.77 -11.71
N PHE A 178 -4.95 13.18 -10.82
CA PHE A 178 -4.90 11.73 -10.60
C PHE A 178 -5.83 11.31 -9.46
N SER A 179 -6.31 10.06 -9.46
CA SER A 179 -6.99 9.48 -8.31
C SER A 179 -5.98 9.03 -7.25
N SER A 180 -4.88 8.41 -7.68
CA SER A 180 -3.68 8.17 -6.87
C SER A 180 -2.45 8.77 -7.56
N SER A 181 -1.82 9.75 -6.92
CA SER A 181 -0.60 10.39 -7.40
C SER A 181 0.67 9.86 -6.74
N ARG A 182 0.56 9.23 -5.56
CA ARG A 182 1.67 8.64 -4.78
C ARG A 182 2.65 7.84 -5.64
N LEU A 183 2.11 6.93 -6.45
CA LEU A 183 2.92 5.99 -7.22
C LEU A 183 3.76 6.63 -8.33
N ASN A 184 3.45 7.86 -8.73
CA ASN A 184 4.23 8.57 -9.76
C ASN A 184 5.49 9.22 -9.19
N ILE A 185 5.57 9.43 -7.86
CA ILE A 185 6.76 10.00 -7.21
C ILE A 185 7.97 9.08 -7.38
N PHE A 186 7.75 7.76 -7.34
CA PHE A 186 8.81 6.78 -7.56
C PHE A 186 9.16 6.56 -9.04
N SER A 187 8.50 7.19 -10.00
CA SER A 187 8.77 6.97 -11.44
C SER A 187 10.17 7.39 -11.89
N GLY A 188 10.84 8.25 -11.11
CA GLY A 188 12.24 8.62 -11.32
C GLY A 188 13.26 7.55 -10.88
N PHE A 189 12.82 6.52 -10.14
CA PHE A 189 13.67 5.44 -9.65
C PHE A 189 13.80 4.34 -10.72
N PRO A 190 15.02 3.79 -10.95
CA PRO A 190 15.29 2.87 -12.05
C PRO A 190 14.58 1.51 -11.92
N ASP A 191 14.20 1.14 -10.70
CA ASP A 191 13.62 -0.14 -10.32
C ASP A 191 12.14 -0.01 -9.93
N ASN A 192 11.48 1.11 -10.27
CA ASN A 192 10.06 1.29 -10.01
C ASN A 192 9.16 0.48 -10.95
N GLY A 193 8.02 0.05 -10.43
CA GLY A 193 6.95 -0.58 -11.19
C GLY A 193 7.03 -2.09 -11.12
N GLN A 194 6.83 -2.77 -12.24
CA GLN A 194 6.80 -4.23 -12.27
C GLN A 194 8.19 -4.83 -12.02
N MET A 195 8.26 -5.90 -11.23
CA MET A 195 9.44 -6.75 -11.16
C MET A 195 9.79 -7.31 -12.56
N PRO A 196 11.08 -7.32 -12.97
CA PRO A 196 11.52 -8.01 -14.17
C PRO A 196 11.10 -9.48 -14.18
N TRP A 197 10.71 -9.98 -15.35
CA TRP A 197 10.16 -11.32 -15.50
C TRP A 197 11.16 -12.42 -15.10
N VAL A 198 10.66 -13.40 -14.35
CA VAL A 198 11.34 -14.65 -13.98
C VAL A 198 10.31 -15.78 -13.88
N ASN A 199 10.68 -17.01 -14.22
CA ASN A 199 9.77 -18.16 -14.21
C ASN A 199 9.77 -18.94 -12.89
N SER A 200 10.82 -18.80 -12.08
CA SER A 200 11.04 -19.59 -10.88
C SER A 200 11.84 -18.83 -9.83
N TRP A 201 11.88 -19.36 -8.61
CA TRP A 201 12.71 -18.82 -7.54
C TRP A 201 14.20 -18.83 -7.90
N GLN A 202 14.67 -19.86 -8.59
CA GLN A 202 16.06 -19.95 -9.05
C GLN A 202 16.42 -18.81 -10.02
N GLU A 203 15.52 -18.49 -10.95
CA GLU A 203 15.70 -17.36 -11.86
C GLU A 203 15.64 -16.02 -11.10
N PHE A 204 14.78 -15.92 -10.09
CA PHE A 204 14.73 -14.76 -9.19
C PHE A 204 16.05 -14.53 -8.44
N GLU A 205 16.68 -15.59 -7.91
CA GLU A 205 18.01 -15.49 -7.28
C GLU A 205 19.07 -14.99 -8.27
N GLY A 206 18.99 -15.46 -9.52
CA GLY A 206 19.84 -14.99 -10.62
C GLY A 206 19.60 -13.52 -10.98
N LEU A 207 18.34 -13.08 -10.99
CA LEU A 207 17.95 -11.68 -11.19
C LEU A 207 18.51 -10.80 -10.07
N PHE A 208 18.25 -11.14 -8.80
CA PHE A 208 18.72 -10.36 -7.67
C PHE A 208 20.24 -10.28 -7.64
N ARG A 209 20.96 -11.37 -7.94
CA ARG A 209 22.43 -11.34 -8.05
C ARG A 209 22.91 -10.30 -9.06
N ARG A 210 22.24 -10.18 -10.21
CA ARG A 210 22.54 -9.14 -11.21
C ARG A 210 22.22 -7.75 -10.70
N LEU A 211 21.05 -7.55 -10.10
CA LEU A 211 20.65 -6.25 -9.54
C LEU A 211 21.59 -5.78 -8.43
N SER A 212 22.04 -6.70 -7.56
CA SER A 212 22.99 -6.37 -6.48
C SER A 212 24.38 -5.91 -6.96
N SER A 213 24.66 -5.98 -8.26
CA SER A 213 25.91 -5.48 -8.84
C SER A 213 25.87 -3.99 -9.20
N THR A 214 24.70 -3.34 -9.16
CA THR A 214 24.50 -1.94 -9.63
C THR A 214 24.90 -0.87 -8.60
N SER A 215 25.55 -1.25 -7.48
CA SER A 215 25.87 -0.39 -6.32
C SER A 215 24.69 0.33 -5.65
N MET A 216 23.46 0.19 -6.17
CA MET A 216 22.25 0.83 -5.64
C MET A 216 21.41 -0.11 -4.77
N ILE A 217 21.57 -1.43 -4.93
CA ILE A 217 20.72 -2.45 -4.33
C ILE A 217 21.60 -3.39 -3.52
N ASP A 218 21.47 -3.34 -2.19
CA ASP A 218 22.22 -4.19 -1.27
C ASP A 218 21.32 -5.29 -0.68
N SER A 219 20.02 -5.02 -0.63
CA SER A 219 19.00 -5.88 -0.04
C SER A 219 17.69 -5.82 -0.83
N ILE A 220 16.78 -6.76 -0.55
CA ILE A 220 15.40 -6.72 -1.09
C ILE A 220 14.67 -5.42 -0.68
N LYS A 221 15.02 -4.84 0.46
CA LYS A 221 14.38 -3.61 0.96
C LYS A 221 14.66 -2.39 0.09
N ASP A 222 15.70 -2.44 -0.74
CA ASP A 222 16.10 -1.33 -1.62
C ASP A 222 15.36 -1.36 -2.97
N LEU A 223 14.52 -2.37 -3.20
CA LEU A 223 13.74 -2.54 -4.43
C LEU A 223 12.36 -1.87 -4.32
N HIS A 224 12.06 -0.99 -5.27
CA HIS A 224 10.83 -0.18 -5.36
C HIS A 224 9.75 -0.81 -6.27
N TRP A 225 9.72 -2.13 -6.35
CA TRP A 225 8.71 -2.85 -7.13
C TRP A 225 7.32 -2.73 -6.51
N ASP A 226 6.32 -2.69 -7.37
CA ASP A 226 4.89 -2.68 -7.04
C ASP A 226 4.50 -3.91 -6.19
N ILE A 227 5.05 -5.08 -6.52
CA ILE A 227 4.92 -6.33 -5.75
C ILE A 227 6.30 -6.95 -5.60
N ARG A 228 6.64 -7.39 -4.40
CA ARG A 228 7.98 -7.87 -4.04
C ARG A 228 7.93 -9.18 -3.26
N PRO A 229 8.73 -10.20 -3.60
CA PRO A 229 8.88 -11.35 -2.73
C PRO A 229 9.88 -11.04 -1.60
N SER A 230 9.57 -11.47 -0.38
CA SER A 230 10.44 -11.34 0.79
C SER A 230 10.86 -12.72 1.28
N PRO A 231 12.08 -13.18 0.97
CA PRO A 231 12.55 -14.49 1.44
C PRO A 231 12.75 -14.55 2.95
N HIS A 232 13.09 -13.43 3.58
CA HIS A 232 13.28 -13.36 5.02
C HIS A 232 11.98 -13.61 5.80
N PHE A 233 10.87 -13.06 5.31
CA PHE A 233 9.54 -13.27 5.91
C PHE A 233 8.80 -14.47 5.33
N GLY A 234 9.20 -14.96 4.15
CA GLY A 234 8.48 -16.02 3.46
C GLY A 234 7.17 -15.53 2.84
N THR A 235 7.17 -14.31 2.28
CA THR A 235 5.93 -13.63 1.86
C THR A 235 6.03 -13.06 0.45
N VAL A 236 4.88 -12.77 -0.16
CA VAL A 236 4.73 -11.82 -1.27
C VAL A 236 4.09 -10.55 -0.73
N GLU A 237 4.67 -9.41 -1.06
CA GLU A 237 4.32 -8.11 -0.50
C GLU A 237 3.76 -7.20 -1.60
N VAL A 238 2.53 -6.71 -1.43
CA VAL A 238 1.86 -5.77 -2.34
C VAL A 238 2.01 -4.36 -1.79
N ARG A 239 2.61 -3.43 -2.57
CA ARG A 239 3.04 -2.10 -2.09
C ARG A 239 2.46 -0.91 -2.88
N VAL A 240 1.47 -1.17 -3.72
CA VAL A 240 0.92 -0.19 -4.67
C VAL A 240 -0.15 0.73 -4.10
N MET A 241 -0.63 0.46 -2.88
CA MET A 241 -1.80 1.12 -2.34
C MET A 241 -1.42 2.41 -1.61
N ASP A 242 -2.20 3.46 -1.80
CA ASP A 242 -2.20 4.60 -0.88
C ASP A 242 -2.70 4.12 0.49
N THR A 243 -2.23 4.73 1.58
CA THR A 243 -2.86 4.52 2.89
C THR A 243 -4.33 4.95 2.84
N PRO A 244 -5.29 4.08 3.17
CA PRO A 244 -6.70 4.44 3.23
C PRO A 244 -7.04 5.47 4.31
N LEU A 245 -8.19 6.17 4.17
CA LEU A 245 -8.67 7.12 5.19
C LEU A 245 -9.21 6.45 6.46
N THR A 246 -9.46 5.14 6.43
CA THR A 246 -10.06 4.38 7.53
C THR A 246 -9.39 3.01 7.67
N LEU A 247 -9.34 2.48 8.89
CA LEU A 247 -8.84 1.13 9.16
C LEU A 247 -9.71 0.06 8.48
N GLY A 248 -11.03 0.23 8.53
CA GLY A 248 -11.95 -0.72 7.90
C GLY A 248 -11.64 -0.92 6.41
N HIS A 249 -11.35 0.16 5.67
CA HIS A 249 -10.99 0.05 4.25
C HIS A 249 -9.64 -0.63 4.03
N ALA A 250 -8.65 -0.35 4.88
CA ALA A 250 -7.35 -1.04 4.84
C ALA A 250 -7.49 -2.55 5.06
N ILE A 251 -8.29 -2.96 6.04
CA ILE A 251 -8.57 -4.36 6.34
C ILE A 251 -9.33 -5.03 5.19
N ASN A 252 -10.30 -4.34 4.58
CA ASN A 252 -11.06 -4.86 3.45
C ASN A 252 -10.17 -5.12 2.23
N ILE A 253 -9.27 -4.19 1.90
CA ILE A 253 -8.32 -4.39 0.79
C ILE A 253 -7.37 -5.57 1.09
N ALA A 254 -6.88 -5.68 2.33
CA ALA A 254 -6.05 -6.82 2.73
C ALA A 254 -6.81 -8.16 2.61
N GLY A 255 -8.09 -8.19 2.97
CA GLY A 255 -8.96 -9.36 2.80
C GLY A 255 -9.16 -9.75 1.33
N LEU A 256 -9.31 -8.78 0.43
CA LEU A 256 -9.36 -9.04 -1.02
C LEU A 256 -8.05 -9.65 -1.52
N ILE A 257 -6.91 -9.10 -1.10
CA ILE A 257 -5.59 -9.63 -1.46
C ILE A 257 -5.42 -11.06 -0.92
N GLN A 258 -5.84 -11.33 0.32
CA GLN A 258 -5.81 -12.66 0.93
C GLN A 258 -6.64 -13.67 0.13
N ALA A 259 -7.90 -13.33 -0.18
CA ALA A 259 -8.82 -14.19 -0.92
C ALA A 259 -8.34 -14.44 -2.35
N THR A 260 -7.81 -13.41 -3.02
CA THR A 260 -7.19 -13.51 -4.36
C THR A 260 -5.98 -14.43 -4.31
N SER A 261 -5.13 -14.31 -3.29
CA SER A 261 -3.93 -15.14 -3.13
C SER A 261 -4.27 -16.61 -2.92
N HIS A 262 -5.29 -16.90 -2.10
CA HIS A 262 -5.80 -18.25 -1.92
C HIS A 262 -6.35 -18.83 -3.23
N TRP A 263 -7.18 -18.07 -3.94
CA TRP A 263 -7.72 -18.51 -5.24
C TRP A 263 -6.59 -18.80 -6.25
N LEU A 264 -5.62 -17.90 -6.37
CA LEU A 264 -4.48 -18.04 -7.29
C LEU A 264 -3.67 -19.30 -7.00
N LEU A 265 -3.28 -19.54 -5.74
CA LEU A 265 -2.40 -20.67 -5.40
C LEU A 265 -3.12 -22.02 -5.36
N THR A 266 -4.42 -22.04 -5.08
CA THR A 266 -5.20 -23.29 -5.00
C THR A 266 -5.81 -23.70 -6.34
N ALA A 267 -6.41 -22.76 -7.08
CA ALA A 267 -7.04 -23.06 -8.37
C ALA A 267 -6.07 -23.01 -9.54
N ARG A 268 -4.93 -22.32 -9.37
CA ARG A 268 -3.93 -22.06 -10.42
C ARG A 268 -4.57 -21.64 -11.76
N PRO A 269 -5.41 -20.57 -11.78
CA PRO A 269 -6.26 -20.26 -12.93
C PRO A 269 -5.47 -19.74 -14.15
N TYR A 270 -4.18 -19.42 -13.98
CA TYR A 270 -3.36 -18.82 -15.02
C TYR A 270 -2.10 -19.63 -15.28
N LYS A 271 -1.72 -19.69 -16.56
CA LYS A 271 -0.38 -20.08 -16.97
C LYS A 271 0.40 -18.81 -17.32
N HIS A 272 1.15 -18.29 -16.36
CA HIS A 272 1.85 -17.01 -16.50
C HIS A 272 2.87 -17.04 -17.64
N GLN A 273 2.92 -15.93 -18.38
CA GLN A 273 3.87 -15.70 -19.46
C GLN A 273 4.35 -14.25 -19.41
N GLU A 274 5.59 -13.98 -19.81
CA GLU A 274 6.14 -12.61 -19.83
C GLU A 274 5.24 -11.62 -20.58
N ARG A 275 4.65 -12.06 -21.70
CA ARG A 275 3.73 -11.24 -22.50
C ARG A 275 2.46 -10.80 -21.75
N ASP A 276 2.08 -11.46 -20.65
CA ASP A 276 0.94 -11.04 -19.82
C ASP A 276 1.12 -9.59 -19.31
N PHE A 277 2.36 -9.11 -19.26
CA PHE A 277 2.71 -7.82 -18.69
C PHE A 277 2.99 -6.72 -19.71
N LEU A 278 2.82 -6.98 -21.01
CA LEU A 278 3.09 -6.01 -22.07
C LEU A 278 2.31 -4.69 -21.85
N LEU A 279 1.07 -4.77 -21.37
CA LEU A 279 0.21 -3.60 -21.11
C LEU A 279 0.18 -3.18 -19.62
N TYR A 280 1.02 -3.77 -18.77
CA TYR A 280 1.00 -3.52 -17.33
C TYR A 280 1.08 -2.03 -16.98
N ARG A 281 2.03 -1.30 -17.58
CA ARG A 281 2.23 0.13 -17.31
C ARG A 281 1.04 0.99 -17.77
N PHE A 282 0.38 0.62 -18.86
CA PHE A 282 -0.79 1.34 -19.38
C PHE A 282 -1.99 1.15 -18.45
N ASN A 283 -2.27 -0.09 -18.04
CA ASN A 283 -3.35 -0.41 -17.12
C ASN A 283 -3.10 0.18 -15.73
N ARG A 284 -1.85 0.14 -15.24
CA ARG A 284 -1.43 0.82 -14.00
C ARG A 284 -1.69 2.33 -14.07
N PHE A 285 -1.33 2.98 -15.18
CA PHE A 285 -1.59 4.40 -15.37
C PHE A 285 -3.10 4.72 -15.36
N GLN A 286 -3.91 3.89 -16.01
CA GLN A 286 -5.37 4.05 -16.03
C GLN A 286 -5.96 4.04 -14.61
N ALA A 287 -5.54 3.11 -13.76
CA ALA A 287 -5.94 3.08 -12.36
C ALA A 287 -5.44 4.30 -11.58
N CYS A 288 -4.17 4.70 -11.72
CA CYS A 288 -3.66 5.90 -11.04
C CYS A 288 -4.44 7.16 -11.44
N ARG A 289 -4.71 7.33 -12.74
CA ARG A 289 -5.28 8.57 -13.30
C ARG A 289 -6.79 8.67 -13.12
N TYR A 290 -7.51 7.57 -13.31
CA TYR A 290 -8.98 7.56 -13.37
C TYR A 290 -9.62 6.71 -12.25
N GLY A 291 -8.82 6.02 -11.43
CA GLY A 291 -9.34 5.15 -10.39
C GLY A 291 -10.22 4.04 -10.97
N LEU A 292 -11.40 3.86 -10.38
CA LEU A 292 -12.38 2.84 -10.77
C LEU A 292 -12.92 3.00 -12.21
N GLU A 293 -12.86 4.22 -12.76
CA GLU A 293 -13.28 4.53 -14.14
C GLU A 293 -12.18 4.26 -15.18
N GLY A 294 -10.98 3.89 -14.74
CA GLY A 294 -9.87 3.56 -15.65
C GLY A 294 -10.23 2.39 -16.56
N ILE A 295 -9.73 2.42 -17.80
CA ILE A 295 -9.97 1.35 -18.77
C ILE A 295 -8.81 0.37 -18.77
N LEU A 296 -9.10 -0.88 -18.39
CA LEU A 296 -8.20 -2.01 -18.53
C LEU A 296 -8.29 -2.57 -19.94
N THR A 297 -7.14 -2.90 -20.51
CA THR A 297 -7.03 -3.60 -21.79
C THR A 297 -6.41 -4.97 -21.57
N ASP A 298 -7.12 -6.03 -21.99
CA ASP A 298 -6.55 -7.37 -22.00
C ASP A 298 -5.51 -7.47 -23.13
N VAL A 299 -4.32 -7.96 -22.77
CA VAL A 299 -3.18 -8.02 -23.69
C VAL A 299 -3.33 -9.06 -24.79
N HIS A 300 -4.16 -10.09 -24.59
CA HIS A 300 -4.33 -11.19 -25.54
C HIS A 300 -5.52 -10.98 -26.47
N THR A 301 -6.64 -10.46 -25.95
CA THR A 301 -7.89 -10.26 -26.71
C THR A 301 -8.06 -8.83 -27.21
N GLY A 302 -7.42 -7.85 -26.55
CA GLY A 302 -7.64 -6.43 -26.81
C GLY A 302 -8.97 -5.90 -26.25
N GLU A 303 -9.71 -6.71 -25.48
CA GLU A 303 -10.97 -6.28 -24.88
C GLU A 303 -10.75 -5.19 -23.83
N HIS A 304 -11.73 -4.28 -23.74
CA HIS A 304 -11.72 -3.17 -22.81
C HIS A 304 -12.80 -3.34 -21.75
N LYS A 305 -12.44 -3.09 -20.48
CA LYS A 305 -13.38 -3.01 -19.36
C LYS A 305 -12.96 -1.91 -18.40
N THR A 306 -13.91 -1.32 -17.68
CA THR A 306 -13.54 -0.44 -16.57
C THR A 306 -12.91 -1.26 -15.43
N VAL A 307 -12.05 -0.62 -14.63
CA VAL A 307 -11.50 -1.26 -13.43
C VAL A 307 -12.63 -1.70 -12.49
N ALA A 308 -13.70 -0.91 -12.35
CA ALA A 308 -14.87 -1.28 -11.54
C ALA A 308 -15.55 -2.59 -11.99
N GLU A 309 -15.79 -2.75 -13.29
CA GLU A 309 -16.40 -3.96 -13.86
C GLU A 309 -15.50 -5.19 -13.65
N ASP A 310 -14.18 -5.02 -13.81
CA ASP A 310 -13.24 -6.11 -13.65
C ASP A 310 -13.02 -6.48 -12.17
N ILE A 311 -13.11 -5.51 -11.24
CA ILE A 311 -13.17 -5.81 -9.80
C ILE A 311 -14.44 -6.59 -9.47
N ALA A 312 -15.61 -6.19 -10.00
CA ALA A 312 -16.86 -6.92 -9.73
C ALA A 312 -16.75 -8.39 -10.15
N TRP A 313 -16.15 -8.66 -11.31
CA TRP A 313 -15.83 -10.01 -11.74
C TRP A 313 -14.85 -10.72 -10.78
N LEU A 314 -13.78 -10.06 -10.35
CA LEU A 314 -12.81 -10.63 -9.41
C LEU A 314 -13.48 -11.03 -8.09
N LEU A 315 -14.38 -10.20 -7.54
CA LEU A 315 -15.11 -10.48 -6.30
C LEU A 315 -15.92 -11.78 -6.41
N GLU A 316 -16.54 -12.05 -7.56
CA GLU A 316 -17.24 -13.32 -7.81
C GLU A 316 -16.27 -14.52 -7.82
N GLN A 317 -15.09 -14.37 -8.43
CA GLN A 317 -14.10 -15.45 -8.49
C GLN A 317 -13.53 -15.80 -7.12
N VAL A 318 -13.30 -14.79 -6.27
CA VAL A 318 -12.66 -14.98 -4.97
C VAL A 318 -13.63 -15.27 -3.84
N ALA A 319 -14.95 -15.12 -4.04
CA ALA A 319 -15.96 -15.35 -3.01
C ALA A 319 -15.83 -16.72 -2.29
N PRO A 320 -15.61 -17.86 -2.99
CA PRO A 320 -15.40 -19.15 -2.31
C PRO A 320 -14.10 -19.21 -1.48
N SER A 321 -13.08 -18.45 -1.88
CA SER A 321 -11.82 -18.35 -1.12
C SER A 321 -11.99 -17.44 0.10
N ALA A 322 -12.74 -16.34 -0.06
CA ALA A 322 -13.05 -15.43 1.03
C ALA A 322 -13.86 -16.13 2.14
N GLU A 323 -14.84 -16.96 1.79
CA GLU A 323 -15.59 -17.75 2.78
C GLU A 323 -14.68 -18.67 3.61
N LYS A 324 -13.76 -19.38 2.95
CA LYS A 324 -12.82 -20.29 3.64
C LYS A 324 -11.86 -19.57 4.57
N LEU A 325 -11.47 -18.34 4.23
CA LEU A 325 -10.51 -17.54 4.98
C LEU A 325 -11.17 -16.60 6.01
N GLY A 326 -12.50 -16.54 6.07
CA GLY A 326 -13.21 -15.56 6.91
C GLY A 326 -13.09 -14.12 6.40
N ALA A 327 -12.92 -13.92 5.09
CA ALA A 327 -12.78 -12.61 4.44
C ALA A 327 -14.05 -12.16 3.68
N THR A 328 -15.20 -12.79 3.92
CA THR A 328 -16.46 -12.45 3.22
C THR A 328 -16.93 -11.02 3.49
N SER A 329 -16.72 -10.50 4.71
CA SER A 329 -17.04 -9.10 5.05
C SER A 329 -16.29 -8.12 4.14
N ALA A 330 -14.99 -8.33 3.94
CA ALA A 330 -14.17 -7.52 3.05
C ALA A 330 -14.69 -7.50 1.60
N VAL A 331 -15.03 -8.67 1.05
CA VAL A 331 -15.59 -8.79 -0.31
C VAL A 331 -16.92 -8.04 -0.44
N ASN A 332 -17.79 -8.16 0.57
CA ASN A 332 -19.10 -7.50 0.56
C ASN A 332 -18.98 -5.97 0.67
N GLU A 333 -18.10 -5.46 1.51
CA GLU A 333 -17.86 -4.02 1.66
C GLU A 333 -17.28 -3.41 0.37
N ILE A 334 -16.35 -4.11 -0.29
CA ILE A 334 -15.83 -3.66 -1.59
C ILE A 334 -16.95 -3.68 -2.64
N ALA A 335 -17.79 -4.71 -2.68
CA ALA A 335 -18.94 -4.74 -3.58
C ALA A 335 -19.92 -3.58 -3.33
N LEU A 336 -20.13 -3.19 -2.07
CA LEU A 336 -20.94 -2.03 -1.71
C LEU A 336 -20.31 -0.72 -2.18
N LEU A 337 -18.99 -0.57 -2.01
CA LEU A 337 -18.23 0.60 -2.49
C LEU A 337 -18.39 0.76 -4.01
N LEU A 338 -18.27 -0.33 -4.78
CA LEU A 338 -18.48 -0.29 -6.23
C LEU A 338 -19.90 0.17 -6.59
N LYS A 339 -20.92 -0.30 -5.87
CA LYS A 339 -22.33 0.12 -6.08
C LYS A 339 -22.57 1.59 -5.75
N GLN A 340 -21.87 2.13 -4.75
CA GLN A 340 -21.96 3.56 -4.40
C GLN A 340 -21.32 4.45 -5.48
N GLY A 341 -20.35 3.92 -6.23
CA GLY A 341 -19.77 4.57 -7.41
C GLY A 341 -18.98 5.84 -7.12
N LYS A 342 -18.61 6.11 -5.86
CA LYS A 342 -17.86 7.31 -5.46
C LYS A 342 -16.52 6.94 -4.82
N SER A 343 -15.43 7.34 -5.46
CA SER A 343 -14.07 7.19 -4.92
C SER A 343 -13.75 8.27 -3.88
N GLU A 344 -12.77 8.00 -3.01
CA GLU A 344 -12.27 8.99 -2.06
C GLU A 344 -11.67 10.21 -2.77
N ALA A 345 -10.93 9.99 -3.86
CA ALA A 345 -10.42 11.08 -4.68
C ALA A 345 -11.52 12.03 -5.20
N GLN A 346 -12.68 11.48 -5.58
CA GLN A 346 -13.83 12.30 -5.98
C GLN A 346 -14.45 13.04 -4.79
N ARG A 347 -14.63 12.37 -3.64
CA ARG A 347 -15.15 12.99 -2.41
C ARG A 347 -14.30 14.17 -1.95
N MET A 348 -12.97 14.04 -2.03
CA MET A 348 -12.04 15.12 -1.70
C MET A 348 -12.19 16.31 -2.66
N ARG A 349 -12.34 16.05 -3.97
CA ARG A 349 -12.57 17.12 -4.97
C ARG A 349 -13.91 17.81 -4.79
N GLU A 350 -14.97 17.05 -4.53
CA GLU A 350 -16.31 17.58 -4.22
C GLU A 350 -16.24 18.50 -3.00
N PHE A 351 -15.56 18.07 -1.92
CA PHE A 351 -15.38 18.90 -0.71
C PHE A 351 -14.69 20.25 -0.99
N ILE A 352 -13.65 20.28 -1.84
CA ILE A 352 -12.99 21.54 -2.22
C ILE A 352 -13.86 22.38 -3.15
N ALA A 353 -14.58 21.76 -4.08
CA ALA A 353 -15.52 22.46 -4.96
C ALA A 353 -16.67 23.13 -4.18
N ASP A 354 -17.09 22.52 -3.07
CA ASP A 354 -18.13 23.02 -2.17
C ASP A 354 -17.62 24.12 -1.21
N GLY A 355 -16.39 24.61 -1.41
CA GLY A 355 -15.81 25.73 -0.64
C GLY A 355 -14.92 25.31 0.53
N GLY A 356 -14.67 24.00 0.69
CA GLY A 356 -13.69 23.50 1.65
C GLY A 356 -12.26 23.94 1.33
N SER A 357 -11.43 24.06 2.37
CA SER A 357 -9.98 24.28 2.23
C SER A 357 -9.22 22.96 2.35
N LEU A 358 -7.97 22.92 1.88
CA LEU A 358 -7.12 21.74 2.06
C LEU A 358 -6.79 21.48 3.54
N ILE A 359 -6.73 22.51 4.38
CA ILE A 359 -6.55 22.39 5.84
C ILE A 359 -7.77 21.68 6.45
N SER A 360 -8.98 22.16 6.16
CA SER A 360 -10.22 21.52 6.66
C SER A 360 -10.44 20.13 6.08
N LEU A 361 -9.88 19.83 4.90
CA LEU A 361 -9.89 18.48 4.35
C LEU A 361 -9.05 17.51 5.20
N VAL A 362 -7.83 17.92 5.59
CA VAL A 362 -6.96 17.12 6.48
C VAL A 362 -7.61 16.94 7.85
N GLN A 363 -8.21 17.99 8.40
CA GLN A 363 -9.01 17.87 9.63
C GLN A 363 -10.09 16.78 9.49
N LYS A 364 -10.87 16.81 8.41
CA LYS A 364 -11.90 15.80 8.15
C LYS A 364 -11.31 14.39 8.03
N HIS A 365 -10.12 14.25 7.45
CA HIS A 365 -9.44 12.94 7.39
C HIS A 365 -9.02 12.45 8.78
N CYS A 366 -8.59 13.35 9.69
CA CYS A 366 -8.30 12.99 11.08
C CYS A 366 -9.56 12.51 11.81
N GLU A 367 -10.70 13.19 11.59
CA GLU A 367 -11.99 12.79 12.15
C GLU A 367 -12.45 11.42 11.62
N LEU A 368 -12.30 11.15 10.31
CA LEU A 368 -12.60 9.86 9.71
C LEU A 368 -11.73 8.73 10.27
N TRP A 369 -10.42 9.00 10.41
CA TRP A 369 -9.49 8.02 10.98
C TRP A 369 -9.83 7.70 12.43
N ALA A 370 -10.16 8.71 13.24
CA ALA A 370 -10.48 8.53 14.67
C ALA A 370 -11.83 7.85 14.92
N THR A 371 -12.78 7.95 13.99
CA THR A 371 -14.15 7.41 14.13
C THR A 371 -14.37 6.08 13.42
N SER A 372 -13.41 5.62 12.61
CA SER A 372 -13.45 4.29 12.01
C SER A 372 -13.24 3.23 13.11
N PRO A 373 -14.21 2.31 13.32
CA PRO A 373 -14.02 1.18 14.22
C PRO A 373 -12.97 0.19 13.74
#